data_AF-A0A0G4FBI1-F1
#
_entry.id   AF-A0A0G4FBI1-F1
#
_cell.length_a   1.000
_cell.length_b   1.000
_cell.length_c   1.000
_cell.angle_alpha   90.00
_cell.angle_beta   90.00
_cell.angle_gamma   90.00
#
_symmetry.space_group_name_H-M   'P 1'
#
loop_
_entity.id
_entity.type
_entity.pdbx_description
1 polymer ?
#
loop_
_entity_poly.entity_id
_entity_poly.type
_entity_poly.pdbx_seq_one_letter_code
_entity_poly.pdbx_strand_id
1 'polypeptide(L)'
;MGGLLSCFFSRKPALSLDFLDIAPTPSTPIPEDAATRKLAKGLRNGTLTLERATQLLEGGADAKFIATYRIFEEDYSLVQLESESLIQTAVEHHRTADSLDIIRLLLERGADINFKGCAFGPPVELAIIRGRYDVAQMLLDDPDLDLKAAGPLLWRVAFYPLDGSVSSAEKLRMAKRLVRMGGRAAILFDAPAYELPHRDCHHPTALHSFCAHPLADLSSQLDLMDYLIRKTGRCIVHDAEPSTDRTPLYYAARSDSTDPSALRLLLRNGASLRGGFRPPLVPLWMNFGGVEPLDTWKQTRLRAAYRDYLQHDLPMQVSIAVKTALLPARATAPLLDDVTHTIEALIGVGSPPTACIPIGERLFSDRINGLVDGYLSAAYKCIRQASSRSSSSSSREGMCWGLGDVLQEVNEAAREEGWRFGIEL
;
A
#
# COMPACT_ATOMS: atom_id res chain seq x y z
N MET A 1 -1.63 11.32 37.60
CA MET A 1 -2.40 10.05 37.63
C MET A 1 -2.76 9.66 36.21
N GLY A 2 -1.80 9.14 35.47
CA GLY A 2 -1.97 8.60 34.11
C GLY A 2 -1.05 7.39 34.04
N GLY A 3 -1.65 6.21 34.11
CA GLY A 3 -0.97 4.94 34.25
C GLY A 3 -0.17 4.59 33.01
N LEU A 4 1.12 4.36 33.22
CA LEU A 4 1.98 3.55 32.36
C LEU A 4 1.35 2.16 32.21
N LEU A 5 0.89 1.81 31.01
CA LEU A 5 0.70 0.41 30.62
C LEU A 5 1.75 0.03 29.57
N SER A 6 2.92 -0.25 30.14
CA SER A 6 3.95 -1.12 29.59
C SER A 6 3.41 -2.56 29.51
N CYS A 7 3.14 -3.03 28.30
CA CYS A 7 2.95 -4.43 27.90
C CYS A 7 2.96 -4.37 26.36
N PHE A 8 4.01 -4.62 25.59
CA PHE A 8 4.86 -5.81 25.57
C PHE A 8 6.10 -5.59 24.67
N PHE A 9 6.91 -4.53 24.86
CA PHE A 9 8.22 -4.45 24.20
C PHE A 9 9.24 -3.67 25.05
N SER A 10 9.78 -4.32 26.08
CA SER A 10 11.14 -4.11 26.62
C SER A 10 11.30 -4.77 27.99
N ARG A 11 11.30 -6.09 27.98
CA ARG A 11 12.36 -6.87 28.63
C ARG A 11 12.62 -8.01 27.65
N LYS A 12 13.85 -8.16 27.15
CA LYS A 12 14.37 -9.53 27.10
C LYS A 12 14.07 -10.05 28.50
N PRO A 13 13.25 -11.09 28.71
CA PRO A 13 13.53 -11.86 29.90
C PRO A 13 15.01 -12.20 29.73
N ALA A 14 15.78 -12.15 30.80
CA ALA A 14 16.89 -13.08 30.86
C ALA A 14 16.24 -14.47 30.81
N LEU A 15 15.78 -14.90 29.63
CA LEU A 15 15.83 -16.28 29.26
C LEU A 15 17.32 -16.47 29.13
N SER A 16 17.94 -16.86 30.25
CA SER A 16 18.83 -17.98 30.12
C SER A 16 18.06 -18.98 29.26
N LEU A 17 18.44 -19.07 27.98
CA LEU A 17 18.06 -20.15 27.08
C LEU A 17 18.81 -21.43 27.50
N ASP A 18 18.91 -21.62 28.82
CA ASP A 18 19.41 -22.79 29.50
C ASP A 18 18.18 -23.41 30.14
N PHE A 19 17.74 -24.52 29.55
CA PHE A 19 16.97 -25.56 30.21
C PHE A 19 15.79 -25.11 31.08
N LEU A 20 14.62 -25.08 30.47
CA LEU A 20 13.59 -25.98 30.99
C LEU A 20 13.48 -27.10 29.98
N ASP A 21 14.06 -28.25 30.33
CA ASP A 21 13.47 -29.52 29.97
C ASP A 21 11.95 -29.38 30.14
N ILE A 22 11.23 -29.19 29.05
CA ILE A 22 9.86 -29.69 29.01
C ILE A 22 10.04 -31.20 28.98
N ALA A 23 10.25 -31.77 30.18
CA ALA A 23 9.89 -33.14 30.44
C ALA A 23 8.48 -33.31 29.86
N PRO A 24 8.27 -34.29 28.97
CA PRO A 24 6.97 -34.48 28.35
C PRO A 24 5.97 -34.77 29.45
N THR A 25 5.11 -33.80 29.80
CA THR A 25 3.98 -34.06 30.68
C THR A 25 2.90 -34.82 29.89
N PRO A 26 2.16 -35.75 30.53
CA PRO A 26 1.68 -36.99 29.88
C PRO A 26 0.43 -36.84 28.99
N SER A 27 0.20 -35.67 28.40
CA SER A 27 -1.03 -35.41 27.62
C SER A 27 -0.83 -34.49 26.41
N THR A 28 0.39 -34.45 25.88
CA THR A 28 0.61 -34.06 24.48
C THR A 28 -0.03 -35.12 23.58
N PRO A 29 -0.70 -34.78 22.46
CA PRO A 29 -0.94 -35.76 21.41
C PRO A 29 0.44 -36.07 20.82
N ILE A 30 1.11 -37.05 21.41
CA ILE A 30 2.30 -37.68 20.86
C ILE A 30 1.85 -38.24 19.51
N PRO A 31 2.53 -37.96 18.40
CA PRO A 31 2.29 -38.71 17.17
C PRO A 31 2.42 -40.19 17.53
N GLU A 32 1.35 -40.96 17.35
CA GLU A 32 1.37 -42.41 17.64
C GLU A 32 2.51 -43.08 16.86
N ASP A 33 2.87 -42.49 15.72
CA ASP A 33 4.00 -42.87 14.88
C ASP A 33 5.34 -42.19 15.27
N ALA A 34 6.37 -43.02 15.49
CA ALA A 34 7.73 -42.58 15.79
C ALA A 34 8.42 -41.87 14.61
N ALA A 35 8.02 -42.13 13.36
CA ALA A 35 8.62 -41.48 12.19
C ALA A 35 8.18 -40.01 12.10
N THR A 36 6.89 -39.73 12.29
CA THR A 36 6.32 -38.37 12.35
C THR A 36 6.98 -37.52 13.45
N ARG A 37 7.26 -38.09 14.63
CA ARG A 37 8.01 -37.40 15.69
C ARG A 37 9.43 -37.00 15.28
N LYS A 38 10.15 -37.92 14.61
CA LYS A 38 11.50 -37.65 14.14
C LYS A 38 11.50 -36.56 13.07
N LEU A 39 10.50 -36.56 12.19
CA LEU A 39 10.31 -35.55 11.16
C LEU A 39 10.09 -34.16 11.78
N ALA A 40 9.09 -34.03 12.66
CA ALA A 40 8.77 -32.77 13.34
C ALA A 40 9.95 -32.23 14.16
N LYS A 41 10.64 -33.10 14.91
CA LYS A 41 11.82 -32.71 15.69
C LYS A 41 12.97 -32.26 14.80
N GLY A 42 13.21 -32.95 13.68
CA GLY A 42 14.24 -32.56 12.71
C GLY A 42 13.99 -31.19 12.12
N LEU A 43 12.75 -30.90 11.72
CA LEU A 43 12.33 -29.58 11.21
C LEU A 43 12.54 -28.48 12.26
N ARG A 44 12.05 -28.70 13.48
CA ARG A 44 12.17 -27.75 14.59
C ARG A 44 13.62 -27.45 14.97
N ASN A 45 14.50 -28.44 14.90
CA ASN A 45 15.91 -28.26 15.22
C ASN A 45 16.70 -27.66 14.05
N GLY A 46 16.11 -27.56 12.85
CA GLY A 46 16.82 -27.10 11.67
C GLY A 46 17.86 -28.08 11.13
N THR A 47 17.82 -29.36 11.54
CA THR A 47 18.86 -30.36 11.21
C THR A 47 18.39 -31.41 10.19
N LEU A 48 17.21 -31.25 9.61
CA LEU A 48 16.62 -32.24 8.71
C LEU A 48 17.18 -32.07 7.30
N THR A 49 17.73 -33.15 6.73
CA THR A 49 18.11 -33.17 5.30
C THR A 49 16.94 -33.63 4.45
N LEU A 50 16.92 -33.25 3.17
CA LEU A 50 15.90 -33.70 2.21
C LEU A 50 15.82 -35.23 2.12
N GLU A 51 16.97 -35.90 2.07
CA GLU A 51 17.04 -37.36 2.02
C GLU A 51 16.38 -37.98 3.27
N ARG A 52 16.66 -37.42 4.45
CA ARG A 52 16.09 -37.92 5.70
C ARG A 52 14.59 -37.64 5.80
N ALA A 53 14.13 -36.48 5.33
CA ALA A 53 12.71 -36.16 5.24
C ALA A 53 11.98 -37.16 4.33
N THR A 54 12.57 -37.47 3.18
CA THR A 54 12.03 -38.44 2.20
C THR A 54 11.90 -39.83 2.79
N GLN A 55 12.96 -40.34 3.42
CA GLN A 55 12.94 -41.65 4.09
C GLN A 55 11.85 -41.74 5.18
N LEU A 56 11.66 -40.67 5.96
CA LEU A 56 10.66 -40.66 7.03
C LEU A 56 9.23 -40.66 6.46
N LEU A 57 8.98 -39.87 5.42
CA LEU A 57 7.67 -39.81 4.77
C LEU A 57 7.34 -41.09 3.99
N GLU A 58 8.32 -41.71 3.33
CA GLU A 58 8.17 -43.04 2.72
C GLU A 58 7.96 -44.14 3.77
N GLY A 59 8.59 -43.98 4.94
CA GLY A 59 8.41 -44.85 6.10
C GLY A 59 7.08 -44.69 6.84
N GLY A 60 6.16 -43.86 6.34
CA GLY A 60 4.82 -43.67 6.89
C GLY A 60 4.64 -42.46 7.81
N ALA A 61 5.60 -41.54 7.86
CA ALA A 61 5.39 -40.28 8.59
C ALA A 61 4.24 -39.47 7.98
N ASP A 62 3.38 -38.93 8.84
CA ASP A 62 2.23 -38.13 8.43
C ASP A 62 2.64 -36.68 8.14
N ALA A 63 2.55 -36.29 6.86
CA ALA A 63 2.80 -34.92 6.42
C ALA A 63 1.71 -33.93 6.88
N LYS A 64 0.51 -34.43 7.19
CA LYS A 64 -0.64 -33.63 7.67
C LYS A 64 -0.61 -33.38 9.17
N PHE A 65 0.43 -33.84 9.85
CA PHE A 65 0.57 -33.69 11.29
C PHE A 65 0.51 -32.20 11.69
N ILE A 66 -0.34 -31.92 12.67
CA ILE A 66 -0.50 -30.62 13.29
C ILE A 66 -0.03 -30.75 14.73
N ALA A 67 0.98 -29.97 15.09
CA ALA A 67 1.51 -29.92 16.44
C ALA A 67 0.73 -28.91 17.29
N THR A 68 0.05 -29.37 18.34
CA THR A 68 -0.68 -28.50 19.28
C THR A 68 0.13 -28.22 20.53
N TYR A 69 0.23 -26.95 20.91
CA TYR A 69 0.85 -26.48 22.15
C TYR A 69 -0.19 -25.83 23.05
N ARG A 70 -0.06 -26.07 24.35
CA ARG A 70 -0.83 -25.39 25.39
C ARG A 70 0.05 -24.31 26.00
N ILE A 71 -0.35 -23.06 25.81
CA ILE A 71 0.28 -21.92 26.46
C ILE A 71 -0.42 -21.73 27.80
N PHE A 72 0.36 -21.78 28.88
CA PHE A 72 -0.11 -21.52 30.23
C PHE A 72 0.41 -20.15 30.69
N GLU A 73 -0.39 -19.46 31.49
CA GLU A 73 0.01 -18.27 32.24
C GLU A 73 0.91 -18.69 33.41
N GLU A 74 1.57 -17.73 34.09
CA GLU A 74 2.39 -18.01 35.28
C GLU A 74 1.57 -18.71 36.39
N ASP A 75 0.25 -18.52 36.39
CA ASP A 75 -0.71 -19.13 37.33
C ASP A 75 -1.25 -20.49 36.85
N TYR A 76 -0.66 -21.10 35.82
CA TYR A 76 -1.07 -22.38 35.22
C TYR A 76 -2.49 -22.40 34.62
N SER A 77 -3.13 -21.24 34.46
CA SER A 77 -4.31 -21.06 33.62
C SER A 77 -3.96 -21.32 32.15
N LEU A 78 -4.80 -22.09 31.45
CA LEU A 78 -4.69 -22.27 30.01
C LEU A 78 -5.05 -20.95 29.32
N VAL A 79 -4.07 -20.31 28.67
CA VAL A 79 -4.24 -19.00 28.01
C VAL A 79 -4.64 -19.21 26.56
N GLN A 80 -3.94 -20.10 25.85
CA GLN A 80 -4.12 -20.27 24.42
C GLN A 80 -3.72 -21.68 23.96
N LEU A 81 -4.50 -22.22 23.03
CA LEU A 81 -4.12 -23.38 22.23
C LEU A 81 -3.55 -22.87 20.92
N GLU A 82 -2.27 -23.12 20.67
CA GLU A 82 -1.65 -22.84 19.38
C GLU A 82 -1.42 -24.14 18.64
N SER A 83 -1.69 -24.14 17.34
CA SER A 83 -1.49 -25.31 16.48
C SER A 83 -0.55 -24.93 15.34
N GLU A 84 0.41 -25.79 15.02
CA GLU A 84 1.42 -25.51 14.01
C GLU A 84 1.52 -26.68 13.04
N SER A 85 1.38 -26.41 11.73
CA SER A 85 1.63 -27.45 10.72
C SER A 85 3.12 -27.67 10.52
N LEU A 86 3.51 -28.84 9.99
CA LEU A 86 4.90 -29.11 9.64
C LEU A 86 5.49 -28.08 8.67
N ILE A 87 4.66 -27.51 7.78
CA ILE A 87 5.09 -26.43 6.89
C ILE A 87 5.45 -25.18 7.69
N GLN A 88 4.61 -24.76 8.64
CA GLN A 88 4.90 -23.61 9.50
C GLN A 88 6.17 -23.83 10.33
N THR A 89 6.37 -25.04 10.86
CA THR A 89 7.61 -25.39 11.58
C THR A 89 8.83 -25.30 10.70
N ALA A 90 8.74 -25.78 9.45
CA ALA A 90 9.82 -25.65 8.47
C ALA A 90 10.10 -24.18 8.14
N VAL A 91 9.07 -23.35 7.95
CA VAL A 91 9.21 -21.91 7.67
C VAL A 91 9.90 -21.20 8.83
N GLU A 92 9.51 -21.51 10.07
CA GLU A 92 9.97 -20.84 11.29
C GLU A 92 11.42 -21.22 11.64
N HIS A 93 11.70 -22.52 11.71
CA HIS A 93 12.92 -23.04 12.34
C HIS A 93 13.93 -23.62 11.35
N HIS A 94 13.49 -24.04 10.17
CA HIS A 94 14.35 -24.73 9.22
C HIS A 94 14.92 -23.76 8.17
N ARG A 95 16.21 -23.40 8.32
CA ARG A 95 16.89 -22.39 7.49
C ARG A 95 18.06 -22.94 6.67
N THR A 96 18.05 -24.24 6.38
CA THR A 96 19.08 -24.89 5.53
C THR A 96 18.72 -24.76 4.04
N ALA A 97 19.66 -25.10 3.15
CA ALA A 97 19.43 -25.12 1.71
C ALA A 97 18.24 -26.03 1.32
N ASP A 98 18.04 -27.13 2.05
CA ASP A 98 16.99 -28.12 1.79
C ASP A 98 15.57 -27.64 2.15
N SER A 99 15.44 -26.48 2.81
CA SER A 99 14.15 -26.04 3.35
C SER A 99 13.05 -25.91 2.30
N LEU A 100 13.38 -25.36 1.12
CA LEU A 100 12.42 -25.20 0.04
C LEU A 100 11.94 -26.56 -0.49
N ASP A 101 12.88 -27.49 -0.67
CA ASP A 101 12.58 -28.83 -1.20
C ASP A 101 11.81 -29.67 -0.18
N ILE A 102 12.13 -29.54 1.11
CA ILE A 102 11.37 -30.21 2.18
C ILE A 102 9.94 -29.67 2.24
N ILE A 103 9.72 -28.35 2.12
CA ILE A 103 8.36 -27.80 2.12
C ILE A 103 7.58 -28.29 0.90
N ARG A 104 8.19 -28.32 -0.30
CA ARG A 104 7.58 -28.90 -1.51
C ARG A 104 7.21 -30.36 -1.29
N LEU A 105 8.11 -31.15 -0.71
CA LEU A 105 7.87 -32.55 -0.38
C LEU A 105 6.70 -32.71 0.60
N LEU A 106 6.58 -31.85 1.62
CA LEU A 106 5.44 -31.88 2.54
C LEU A 106 4.12 -31.58 1.82
N LEU A 107 4.11 -30.60 0.92
CA LEU A 107 2.94 -30.25 0.08
C LEU A 107 2.54 -31.41 -0.84
N GLU A 108 3.51 -32.05 -1.52
CA GLU A 108 3.28 -33.23 -2.37
C GLU A 108 2.68 -34.41 -1.59
N ARG A 109 2.95 -34.50 -0.28
CA ARG A 109 2.36 -35.50 0.63
C ARG A 109 1.06 -35.03 1.29
N GLY A 110 0.48 -33.94 0.82
CA GLY A 110 -0.84 -33.45 1.18
C GLY A 110 -0.89 -32.63 2.46
N ALA A 111 0.23 -32.07 2.92
CA ALA A 111 0.21 -31.08 4.00
C ALA A 111 -0.65 -29.87 3.59
N ASP A 112 -1.46 -29.36 4.53
CA ASP A 112 -2.39 -28.26 4.25
C ASP A 112 -1.64 -26.91 4.12
N ILE A 113 -1.62 -26.38 2.89
CA ILE A 113 -1.00 -25.09 2.55
C ILE A 113 -1.74 -23.88 3.16
N ASN A 114 -3.02 -24.04 3.48
CA ASN A 114 -3.89 -22.97 3.98
C ASN A 114 -4.09 -23.02 5.51
N PHE A 115 -3.38 -23.91 6.20
CA PHE A 115 -3.56 -24.14 7.63
C PHE A 115 -3.31 -22.89 8.49
N LYS A 116 -4.31 -22.46 9.28
CA LYS A 116 -4.28 -21.20 10.07
C LYS A 116 -4.03 -21.35 11.57
N GLY A 117 -3.48 -22.48 12.03
CA GLY A 117 -3.50 -22.81 13.47
C GLY A 117 -2.67 -21.93 14.41
N CYS A 118 -1.76 -21.10 13.91
CA CYS A 118 -0.87 -20.27 14.72
C CYS A 118 -1.30 -18.79 14.68
N ALA A 119 -0.83 -17.98 15.63
CA ALA A 119 -1.11 -16.55 15.70
C ALA A 119 -0.73 -15.77 14.40
N PHE A 120 0.08 -16.37 13.54
CA PHE A 120 0.62 -15.74 12.32
C PHE A 120 -0.08 -16.17 11.04
N GLY A 121 -1.22 -16.88 11.13
CA GLY A 121 -2.05 -17.28 9.99
C GLY A 121 -1.40 -18.37 9.11
N PRO A 122 -1.73 -18.45 7.81
CA PRO A 122 -1.25 -19.54 6.96
C PRO A 122 0.26 -19.49 6.70
N PRO A 123 0.88 -20.61 6.29
CA PRO A 123 2.29 -20.70 5.96
C PRO A 123 2.87 -19.53 5.14
N VAL A 124 2.13 -19.04 4.14
CA VAL A 124 2.56 -17.92 3.29
C VAL A 124 2.69 -16.61 4.06
N GLU A 125 1.79 -16.38 5.03
CA GLU A 125 1.80 -15.18 5.87
C GLU A 125 3.01 -15.20 6.81
N LEU A 126 3.27 -16.36 7.43
CA LEU A 126 4.45 -16.58 8.27
C LEU A 126 5.76 -16.36 7.49
N ALA A 127 5.84 -16.87 6.25
CA ALA A 127 7.02 -16.69 5.41
C ALA A 127 7.30 -15.19 5.13
N ILE A 128 6.26 -14.38 4.90
CA ILE A 128 6.40 -12.93 4.72
C ILE A 128 6.89 -12.25 6.00
N ILE A 129 6.34 -12.60 7.17
CA ILE A 129 6.75 -12.03 8.47
C ILE A 129 8.23 -12.32 8.74
N ARG A 130 8.67 -13.54 8.43
CA ARG A 130 10.05 -13.98 8.62
C ARG A 130 11.00 -13.49 7.52
N GLY A 131 10.51 -12.74 6.53
CA GLY A 131 11.31 -12.26 5.41
C GLY A 131 11.76 -13.35 4.43
N ARG A 132 11.21 -14.56 4.53
CA ARG A 132 11.54 -15.71 3.67
C ARG A 132 10.77 -15.64 2.36
N TYR A 133 11.11 -14.64 1.53
CA TYR A 133 10.40 -14.34 0.29
C TYR A 133 10.59 -15.40 -0.79
N ASP A 134 11.66 -16.17 -0.72
CA ASP A 134 11.87 -17.40 -1.50
C ASP A 134 10.78 -18.45 -1.21
N VAL A 135 10.52 -18.72 0.07
CA VAL A 135 9.48 -19.66 0.50
C VAL A 135 8.09 -19.10 0.20
N ALA A 136 7.86 -17.81 0.48
CA ALA A 136 6.59 -17.16 0.16
C ALA A 136 6.30 -17.18 -1.35
N GLN A 137 7.29 -16.96 -2.21
CA GLN A 137 7.11 -17.07 -3.66
C GLN A 137 6.73 -18.48 -4.09
N MET A 138 7.41 -19.49 -3.56
CA MET A 138 7.10 -20.89 -3.85
C MET A 138 5.68 -21.26 -3.40
N LEU A 139 5.24 -20.84 -2.21
CA LEU A 139 3.87 -21.06 -1.75
C LEU A 139 2.84 -20.32 -2.60
N LEU A 140 3.17 -19.11 -3.08
CA LEU A 140 2.32 -18.33 -4.01
C LEU A 140 2.28 -18.89 -5.44
N ASP A 141 3.17 -19.82 -5.80
CA ASP A 141 3.13 -20.54 -7.08
C ASP A 141 2.23 -21.78 -7.02
N ASP A 142 1.82 -22.20 -5.82
CA ASP A 142 0.99 -23.37 -5.61
C ASP A 142 -0.49 -23.06 -5.94
N PRO A 143 -1.17 -23.90 -6.76
CA PRO A 143 -2.56 -23.67 -7.16
C PRO A 143 -3.58 -23.87 -6.04
N ASP A 144 -3.26 -24.62 -4.99
CA ASP A 144 -4.17 -24.94 -3.89
C ASP A 144 -4.20 -23.84 -2.82
N LEU A 145 -3.34 -22.81 -2.94
CA LEU A 145 -3.31 -21.67 -2.03
C LEU A 145 -4.56 -20.79 -2.18
N ASP A 146 -5.31 -20.64 -1.09
CA ASP A 146 -6.39 -19.65 -0.98
C ASP A 146 -5.84 -18.30 -0.53
N LEU A 147 -5.51 -17.46 -1.52
CA LEU A 147 -5.02 -16.11 -1.28
C LEU A 147 -6.03 -15.22 -0.52
N LYS A 148 -7.33 -15.46 -0.64
CA LYS A 148 -8.35 -14.67 0.07
C LYS A 148 -8.38 -15.04 1.55
N ALA A 149 -8.23 -16.34 1.84
CA ALA A 149 -8.11 -16.82 3.21
C ALA A 149 -6.78 -16.40 3.86
N ALA A 150 -5.74 -16.06 3.08
CA ALA A 150 -4.42 -15.70 3.60
C ALA A 150 -4.31 -14.35 4.32
N GLY A 151 -5.41 -13.59 4.43
CA GLY A 151 -5.45 -12.32 5.13
C GLY A 151 -4.74 -11.18 4.38
N PRO A 152 -4.54 -10.01 5.02
CA PRO A 152 -3.98 -8.82 4.37
C PRO A 152 -2.45 -8.94 4.21
N LEU A 153 -1.99 -9.79 3.30
CA LEU A 153 -0.55 -10.04 3.06
C LEU A 153 0.25 -8.78 2.71
N LEU A 154 -0.35 -7.81 2.00
CA LEU A 154 0.33 -6.56 1.67
C LEU A 154 0.67 -5.72 2.91
N TRP A 155 -0.14 -5.77 3.96
CA TRP A 155 0.22 -5.13 5.23
C TRP A 155 1.45 -5.80 5.85
N ARG A 156 1.49 -7.13 5.85
CA ARG A 156 2.63 -7.90 6.37
C ARG A 156 3.92 -7.53 5.63
N VAL A 157 3.86 -7.36 4.31
CA VAL A 157 5.00 -6.90 3.50
C VAL A 157 5.44 -5.48 3.88
N ALA A 158 4.50 -4.57 4.15
CA ALA A 158 4.83 -3.20 4.56
C ALA A 158 5.54 -3.18 5.92
N PHE A 159 4.96 -3.86 6.91
CA PHE A 159 5.43 -3.80 8.30
C PHE A 159 6.64 -4.71 8.58
N TYR A 160 6.66 -5.93 8.04
CA TYR A 160 7.70 -6.93 8.29
C TYR A 160 8.64 -7.11 7.09
N PRO A 161 9.82 -7.74 7.31
CA PRO A 161 10.44 -8.01 8.60
C PRO A 161 11.03 -6.72 9.21
N LEU A 162 11.11 -6.67 10.54
CA LEU A 162 11.56 -5.48 11.30
C LEU A 162 13.09 -5.44 11.50
N ASP A 163 13.79 -6.51 11.13
CA ASP A 163 15.24 -6.67 11.31
C ASP A 163 16.06 -6.15 10.11
N GLY A 164 15.39 -5.64 9.07
CA GLY A 164 16.04 -5.17 7.85
C GLY A 164 16.62 -6.27 6.96
N SER A 165 16.27 -7.54 7.21
CA SER A 165 16.74 -8.69 6.41
C SER A 165 16.30 -8.64 4.94
N VAL A 166 15.22 -7.91 4.65
CA VAL A 166 14.64 -7.78 3.30
C VAL A 166 14.81 -6.35 2.81
N SER A 167 15.37 -6.22 1.61
CA SER A 167 15.55 -4.93 0.94
C SER A 167 14.24 -4.32 0.44
N SER A 168 14.23 -3.00 0.24
CA SER A 168 13.09 -2.29 -0.37
C SER A 168 12.70 -2.86 -1.73
N ALA A 169 13.68 -3.31 -2.53
CA ALA A 169 13.47 -3.91 -3.84
C ALA A 169 12.74 -5.27 -3.74
N GLU A 170 13.06 -6.07 -2.74
CA GLU A 170 12.37 -7.35 -2.50
C GLU A 170 10.94 -7.12 -2.01
N LYS A 171 10.73 -6.17 -1.08
CA LYS A 171 9.38 -5.76 -0.65
C LYS A 171 8.53 -5.28 -1.84
N LEU A 172 9.10 -4.44 -2.70
CA LEU A 172 8.46 -3.98 -3.92
C LEU A 172 8.06 -5.14 -4.86
N ARG A 173 8.97 -6.08 -5.11
CA ARG A 173 8.69 -7.26 -5.96
C ARG A 173 7.58 -8.13 -5.38
N MET A 174 7.63 -8.40 -4.07
CA MET A 174 6.61 -9.18 -3.37
C MET A 174 5.25 -8.49 -3.43
N ALA A 175 5.19 -7.19 -3.10
CA ALA A 175 3.95 -6.41 -3.16
C ALA A 175 3.34 -6.40 -4.57
N LYS A 176 4.15 -6.13 -5.60
CA LYS A 176 3.69 -6.16 -7.00
C LYS A 176 3.20 -7.55 -7.42
N ARG A 177 3.79 -8.63 -6.89
CA ARG A 177 3.35 -10.01 -7.15
C ARG A 177 1.98 -10.28 -6.54
N LEU A 178 1.81 -9.96 -5.26
CA LEU A 178 0.53 -10.13 -4.56
C LEU A 178 -0.60 -9.37 -5.25
N VAL A 179 -0.35 -8.13 -5.69
CA VAL A 179 -1.32 -7.34 -6.46
C VAL A 179 -1.65 -7.96 -7.83
N ARG A 180 -0.67 -8.57 -8.51
CA ARG A 180 -0.93 -9.28 -9.79
C ARG A 180 -1.82 -10.50 -9.61
N MET A 181 -1.68 -11.20 -8.48
CA MET A 181 -2.47 -12.40 -8.19
C MET A 181 -3.87 -12.07 -7.66
N GLY A 182 -3.97 -11.20 -6.64
CA GLY A 182 -5.25 -10.88 -5.98
C GLY A 182 -5.95 -9.62 -6.52
N GLY A 183 -5.35 -8.92 -7.48
CA GLY A 183 -5.94 -7.74 -8.12
C GLY A 183 -6.29 -6.63 -7.11
N ARG A 184 -7.47 -6.04 -7.28
CA ARG A 184 -7.99 -4.99 -6.38
C ARG A 184 -8.29 -5.50 -4.98
N ALA A 185 -8.72 -6.76 -4.84
CA ALA A 185 -9.06 -7.36 -3.54
C ALA A 185 -7.82 -7.58 -2.66
N ALA A 186 -6.62 -7.73 -3.25
CA ALA A 186 -5.39 -7.75 -2.45
C ALA A 186 -5.07 -6.38 -1.83
N ILE A 187 -5.49 -5.29 -2.49
CA ILE A 187 -5.19 -3.91 -2.09
C ILE A 187 -6.20 -3.39 -1.08
N LEU A 188 -7.48 -3.74 -1.22
CA LEU A 188 -8.56 -3.36 -0.33
C LEU A 188 -8.77 -4.48 0.69
N PHE A 189 -8.61 -4.20 1.98
CA PHE A 189 -8.78 -5.23 2.98
C PHE A 189 -10.27 -5.39 3.31
N ASP A 190 -10.85 -6.52 2.94
CA ASP A 190 -12.27 -6.88 3.17
C ASP A 190 -12.47 -7.56 4.55
N ALA A 191 -11.46 -7.51 5.41
CA ALA A 191 -11.45 -8.22 6.68
C ALA A 191 -12.09 -7.38 7.80
N PRO A 192 -12.86 -7.99 8.73
CA PRO A 192 -13.41 -7.28 9.88
C PRO A 192 -12.30 -6.76 10.80
N ALA A 193 -12.58 -5.65 11.49
CA ALA A 193 -11.68 -4.89 12.36
C ALA A 193 -10.74 -5.73 13.28
N TYR A 194 -11.18 -6.89 13.77
CA TYR A 194 -10.40 -7.73 14.69
C TYR A 194 -9.33 -8.60 14.00
N GLU A 195 -9.42 -8.80 12.68
CA GLU A 195 -8.40 -9.50 11.87
C GLU A 195 -7.40 -8.51 11.24
N LEU A 196 -7.65 -7.21 11.42
CA LEU A 196 -6.87 -6.12 10.86
C LEU A 196 -5.74 -5.67 11.81
N PRO A 197 -4.70 -5.02 11.26
CA PRO A 197 -3.44 -4.87 11.95
C PRO A 197 -3.45 -3.72 12.95
N HIS A 198 -3.29 -4.05 14.23
CA HIS A 198 -3.27 -3.15 15.40
C HIS A 198 -4.65 -2.91 16.02
N ARG A 199 -4.70 -2.86 17.36
CA ARG A 199 -5.90 -2.46 18.11
C ARG A 199 -6.30 -0.99 17.91
N ASP A 200 -5.38 -0.16 17.39
CA ASP A 200 -5.52 1.31 17.37
C ASP A 200 -5.62 1.91 15.96
N CYS A 201 -5.48 1.10 14.91
CA CYS A 201 -5.69 1.53 13.53
C CYS A 201 -6.09 0.36 12.63
N HIS A 202 -7.14 0.54 11.85
CA HIS A 202 -7.47 -0.31 10.72
C HIS A 202 -6.83 0.35 9.50
N HIS A 203 -5.74 -0.19 8.95
CA HIS A 203 -5.29 0.28 7.64
C HIS A 203 -6.24 -0.30 6.59
N PRO A 204 -7.24 0.42 6.04
CA PRO A 204 -8.26 -0.20 5.17
C PRO A 204 -7.69 -0.66 3.83
N THR A 205 -6.52 -0.16 3.45
CA THR A 205 -5.88 -0.49 2.18
C THR A 205 -4.37 -0.67 2.34
N ALA A 206 -3.77 -1.36 1.37
CA ALA A 206 -2.32 -1.46 1.27
C ALA A 206 -1.63 -0.09 1.15
N LEU A 207 -2.28 0.88 0.50
CA LEU A 207 -1.72 2.23 0.38
C LEU A 207 -1.56 2.90 1.75
N HIS A 208 -2.54 2.75 2.67
CA HIS A 208 -2.39 3.23 4.05
C HIS A 208 -1.19 2.57 4.75
N SER A 209 -1.04 1.25 4.57
CA SER A 209 0.03 0.48 5.17
C SER A 209 1.42 0.93 4.71
N PHE A 210 1.62 1.12 3.40
CA PHE A 210 2.89 1.60 2.85
C PHE A 210 3.12 3.10 3.07
N CYS A 211 2.09 3.88 3.38
CA CYS A 211 2.25 5.27 3.85
C CYS A 211 2.65 5.31 5.34
N ALA A 212 2.10 4.43 6.17
CA ALA A 212 2.47 4.31 7.58
C ALA A 212 3.87 3.71 7.78
N HIS A 213 4.22 2.72 6.94
CA HIS A 213 5.48 1.98 6.96
C HIS A 213 6.14 2.05 5.58
N PRO A 214 6.73 3.19 5.22
CA PRO A 214 7.35 3.36 3.91
C PRO A 214 8.58 2.47 3.74
N LEU A 215 8.84 2.07 2.49
CA LEU A 215 10.08 1.40 2.12
C LEU A 215 11.27 2.35 2.35
N ALA A 216 12.42 1.79 2.72
CA ALA A 216 13.62 2.57 3.01
C ALA A 216 14.21 3.29 1.78
N ASP A 217 13.95 2.74 0.58
CA ASP A 217 14.40 3.34 -0.69
C ASP A 217 13.26 4.17 -1.30
N LEU A 218 13.56 5.44 -1.59
CA LEU A 218 12.57 6.38 -2.13
C LEU A 218 12.05 5.94 -3.50
N SER A 219 12.93 5.48 -4.39
CA SER A 219 12.52 5.07 -5.75
C SER A 219 11.53 3.91 -5.69
N SER A 220 11.84 2.91 -4.86
CA SER A 220 10.97 1.76 -4.62
C SER A 220 9.64 2.16 -3.99
N GLN A 221 9.66 3.10 -3.02
CA GLN A 221 8.45 3.62 -2.39
C GLN A 221 7.54 4.33 -3.40
N LEU A 222 8.09 5.23 -4.21
CA LEU A 222 7.32 6.00 -5.20
C LEU A 222 6.75 5.08 -6.30
N ASP A 223 7.54 4.14 -6.81
CA ASP A 223 7.10 3.14 -7.79
C ASP A 223 5.99 2.26 -7.22
N LEU A 224 6.10 1.83 -5.97
CA LEU A 224 5.04 1.05 -5.32
C LEU A 224 3.74 1.85 -5.18
N MET A 225 3.82 3.08 -4.67
CA MET A 225 2.64 3.93 -4.48
C MET A 225 1.94 4.22 -5.82
N ASP A 226 2.70 4.62 -6.84
CA ASP A 226 2.17 4.85 -8.19
C ASP A 226 1.54 3.58 -8.78
N TYR A 227 2.17 2.42 -8.59
CA TYR A 227 1.64 1.13 -9.03
C TYR A 227 0.29 0.80 -8.35
N LEU A 228 0.18 1.00 -7.03
CA LEU A 228 -1.06 0.76 -6.27
C LEU A 228 -2.19 1.69 -6.72
N ILE A 229 -1.89 2.98 -6.90
CA ILE A 229 -2.86 3.98 -7.37
C ILE A 229 -3.33 3.64 -8.79
N ARG A 230 -2.43 3.25 -9.70
CA ARG A 230 -2.81 2.87 -11.07
C ARG A 230 -3.69 1.62 -11.12
N LYS A 231 -3.47 0.65 -10.24
CA LYS A 231 -4.23 -0.62 -10.22
C LYS A 231 -5.62 -0.49 -9.60
N THR A 232 -5.82 0.46 -8.70
CA THR A 232 -7.11 0.69 -8.02
C THR A 232 -7.90 1.87 -8.58
N GLY A 233 -7.21 2.83 -9.17
CA GLY A 233 -7.74 4.13 -9.56
C GLY A 233 -7.42 5.19 -8.51
N ARG A 234 -7.46 6.46 -8.91
CA ARG A 234 -7.13 7.60 -8.03
C ARG A 234 -8.03 7.71 -6.79
N CYS A 235 -9.23 7.12 -6.80
CA CYS A 235 -10.13 7.16 -5.65
C CYS A 235 -9.48 6.69 -4.33
N ILE A 236 -8.51 5.75 -4.42
CA ILE A 236 -7.83 5.19 -3.25
C ILE A 236 -7.08 6.24 -2.40
N VAL A 237 -6.68 7.38 -2.99
CA VAL A 237 -5.99 8.43 -2.21
C VAL A 237 -6.94 9.22 -1.30
N HIS A 238 -8.26 9.07 -1.51
CA HIS A 238 -9.31 9.70 -0.71
C HIS A 238 -9.94 8.76 0.31
N ASP A 239 -9.70 7.45 0.20
CA ASP A 239 -10.26 6.47 1.12
C ASP A 239 -9.78 6.82 2.53
N ALA A 240 -10.74 7.03 3.43
CA ALA A 240 -10.45 7.33 4.82
C ALA A 240 -10.71 6.08 5.66
N GLU A 241 -9.85 5.84 6.63
CA GLU A 241 -10.08 4.80 7.64
C GLU A 241 -11.42 5.07 8.37
N PRO A 242 -12.37 4.12 8.41
CA PRO A 242 -13.69 4.36 9.00
C PRO A 242 -13.68 4.77 10.48
N SER A 243 -12.72 4.27 11.25
CA SER A 243 -12.58 4.52 12.70
C SER A 243 -12.01 5.89 13.02
N THR A 244 -11.12 6.43 12.18
CA THR A 244 -10.31 7.61 12.52
C THR A 244 -10.42 8.74 11.49
N ASP A 245 -11.07 8.49 10.35
CA ASP A 245 -11.14 9.38 9.18
C ASP A 245 -9.76 9.75 8.61
N ARG A 246 -8.73 8.94 8.88
CA ARG A 246 -7.36 9.16 8.40
C ARG A 246 -7.19 8.65 6.99
N THR A 247 -6.63 9.49 6.12
CA THR A 247 -6.34 9.18 4.71
C THR A 247 -4.90 8.66 4.53
N PRO A 248 -4.53 8.11 3.36
CA PRO A 248 -3.15 7.76 3.08
C PRO A 248 -2.18 8.93 3.25
N LEU A 249 -2.60 10.14 2.88
CA LEU A 249 -1.79 11.35 3.04
C LEU A 249 -1.52 11.65 4.52
N TYR A 250 -2.51 11.45 5.39
CA TYR A 250 -2.31 11.58 6.83
C TYR A 250 -1.24 10.62 7.34
N TYR A 251 -1.31 9.33 6.95
CA TYR A 251 -0.33 8.32 7.37
C TYR A 251 1.08 8.62 6.86
N ALA A 252 1.19 9.05 5.60
CA ALA A 252 2.46 9.48 5.03
C ALA A 252 3.02 10.69 5.79
N ALA A 253 2.18 11.66 6.14
CA ALA A 253 2.59 12.83 6.93
C ALA A 253 2.92 12.47 8.39
N ARG A 254 2.34 11.40 8.94
CA ARG A 254 2.61 10.92 10.30
C ARG A 254 3.94 10.21 10.42
N SER A 255 4.38 9.51 9.37
CA SER A 255 5.59 8.69 9.38
C SER A 255 6.86 9.55 9.28
N ASP A 256 7.78 9.37 10.23
CA ASP A 256 9.00 10.20 10.31
C ASP A 256 9.94 9.96 9.12
N SER A 257 9.95 8.74 8.57
CA SER A 257 10.79 8.33 7.44
C SER A 257 10.25 8.71 6.06
N THR A 258 9.07 9.34 5.99
CA THR A 258 8.45 9.68 4.70
C THR A 258 9.13 10.90 4.06
N ASP A 259 9.57 10.71 2.82
CA ASP A 259 10.11 11.77 1.97
C ASP A 259 9.00 12.70 1.43
N PRO A 260 9.23 14.02 1.33
CA PRO A 260 8.26 14.96 0.76
C PRO A 260 7.75 14.60 -0.64
N SER A 261 8.55 13.90 -1.44
CA SER A 261 8.17 13.44 -2.78
C SER A 261 7.01 12.44 -2.74
N ALA A 262 6.91 11.62 -1.70
CA ALA A 262 5.79 10.70 -1.50
C ALA A 262 4.50 11.45 -1.16
N LEU A 263 4.59 12.51 -0.33
CA LEU A 263 3.45 13.40 -0.05
C LEU A 263 2.98 14.10 -1.34
N ARG A 264 3.92 14.65 -2.12
CA ARG A 264 3.61 15.28 -3.40
C ARG A 264 3.01 14.30 -4.40
N LEU A 265 3.44 13.03 -4.43
CA LEU A 265 2.85 12.00 -5.28
C LEU A 265 1.37 11.76 -4.94
N LEU A 266 1.01 11.72 -3.65
CA LEU A 266 -0.38 11.62 -3.22
C LEU A 266 -1.20 12.86 -3.60
N LEU A 267 -0.66 14.06 -3.36
CA LEU A 267 -1.30 15.34 -3.72
C LEU A 267 -1.55 15.46 -5.23
N ARG A 268 -0.56 15.09 -6.06
CA ARG A 268 -0.68 15.02 -7.52
C ARG A 268 -1.75 14.04 -7.99
N ASN A 269 -2.14 13.07 -7.16
CA ASN A 269 -3.21 12.13 -7.46
C ASN A 269 -4.55 12.52 -6.81
N GLY A 270 -4.64 13.71 -6.22
CA GLY A 270 -5.86 14.26 -5.66
C GLY A 270 -6.01 14.06 -4.16
N ALA A 271 -4.97 13.68 -3.41
CA ALA A 271 -5.12 13.54 -1.97
C ALA A 271 -5.55 14.87 -1.31
N SER A 272 -6.52 14.82 -0.41
CA SER A 272 -7.00 15.98 0.34
C SER A 272 -6.22 16.13 1.65
N LEU A 273 -6.09 17.36 2.11
CA LEU A 273 -5.53 17.70 3.42
C LEU A 273 -6.49 17.40 4.58
N ARG A 274 -7.67 16.82 4.30
CA ARG A 274 -8.65 16.34 5.29
C ARG A 274 -7.97 15.52 6.37
N GLY A 275 -8.28 15.83 7.64
CA GLY A 275 -7.72 15.17 8.82
C GLY A 275 -6.25 15.51 9.11
N GLY A 276 -5.52 16.13 8.18
CA GLY A 276 -4.12 16.54 8.36
C GLY A 276 -3.93 17.86 9.13
N PHE A 277 -4.97 18.70 9.18
CA PHE A 277 -4.97 19.96 9.92
C PHE A 277 -6.11 20.02 10.92
N ARG A 278 -5.81 20.52 12.11
CA ARG A 278 -6.84 20.90 13.09
C ARG A 278 -7.58 22.13 12.56
N PRO A 279 -8.92 22.14 12.47
CA PRO A 279 -9.64 23.35 12.12
C PRO A 279 -9.43 24.41 13.22
N PRO A 280 -9.15 25.68 12.88
CA PRO A 280 -8.79 26.72 13.85
C PRO A 280 -9.88 27.02 14.89
N LEU A 281 -11.13 26.62 14.64
CA LEU A 281 -12.31 26.95 15.45
C LEU A 281 -12.82 25.80 16.35
N VAL A 282 -12.16 24.64 16.38
CA VAL A 282 -12.63 23.49 17.18
C VAL A 282 -11.92 23.47 18.56
N PRO A 283 -12.65 23.60 19.68
CA PRO A 283 -12.07 23.60 21.03
C PRO A 283 -11.22 22.36 21.33
N LEU A 284 -10.19 22.49 22.18
CA LEU A 284 -9.24 21.42 22.55
C LEU A 284 -9.93 20.15 23.10
N TRP A 285 -11.12 20.30 23.67
CA TRP A 285 -11.90 19.22 24.27
C TRP A 285 -12.94 18.60 23.32
N MET A 286 -13.24 19.25 22.18
CA MET A 286 -14.10 18.67 21.12
C MET A 286 -13.24 17.73 20.26
N ASN A 287 -12.88 16.61 20.86
CA ASN A 287 -12.16 15.53 20.21
C ASN A 287 -13.18 14.74 19.37
N PHE A 288 -13.12 14.87 18.05
CA PHE A 288 -13.77 13.89 17.18
C PHE A 288 -12.99 12.57 17.33
N GLY A 289 -13.51 11.64 18.15
CA GLY A 289 -13.11 10.24 18.13
C GLY A 289 -11.63 9.91 18.45
N GLY A 290 -10.94 10.69 19.29
CA GLY A 290 -9.58 10.31 19.74
C GLY A 290 -8.47 10.49 18.69
N VAL A 291 -8.68 11.30 17.66
CA VAL A 291 -7.67 11.59 16.65
C VAL A 291 -6.67 12.61 17.21
N GLU A 292 -5.52 12.15 17.70
CA GLU A 292 -4.42 13.06 18.02
C GLU A 292 -3.98 13.81 16.73
N PRO A 293 -3.97 15.16 16.75
CA PRO A 293 -3.50 15.93 15.60
C PRO A 293 -2.00 15.66 15.36
N LEU A 294 -1.58 15.76 14.10
CA LEU A 294 -0.15 15.67 13.74
C LEU A 294 0.68 16.65 14.59
N ASP A 295 1.87 16.23 15.02
CA ASP A 295 2.83 17.11 15.66
C ASP A 295 3.11 18.35 14.82
N THR A 296 3.42 19.47 15.46
CA THR A 296 3.63 20.77 14.79
C THR A 296 4.62 20.68 13.63
N TRP A 297 5.73 19.95 13.80
CA TRP A 297 6.73 19.79 12.73
C TRP A 297 6.23 18.93 11.56
N LYS A 298 5.37 17.92 11.82
CA LYS A 298 4.74 17.10 10.78
C LYS A 298 3.72 17.90 9.98
N GLN A 299 2.97 18.77 10.65
CA GLN A 299 2.10 19.73 9.99
C GLN A 299 2.91 20.70 9.12
N THR A 300 4.03 21.23 9.62
CA THR A 300 4.93 22.10 8.83
C THR A 300 5.48 21.38 7.59
N ARG A 301 5.88 20.12 7.73
CA ARG A 301 6.33 19.29 6.60
C ARG A 301 5.22 19.08 5.56
N LEU A 302 4.00 18.79 5.99
CA LEU A 302 2.85 18.63 5.11
C LEU A 302 2.51 19.95 4.39
N ARG A 303 2.55 21.08 5.09
CA ARG A 303 2.38 22.42 4.50
C ARG A 303 3.45 22.71 3.45
N ALA A 304 4.71 22.38 3.71
CA ALA A 304 5.79 22.55 2.74
C ALA A 304 5.56 21.71 1.49
N ALA A 305 5.18 20.44 1.63
CA ALA A 305 4.86 19.59 0.48
C ALA A 305 3.65 20.12 -0.32
N TYR A 306 2.63 20.66 0.34
CA TYR A 306 1.48 21.26 -0.31
C TYR A 306 1.83 22.59 -1.00
N ARG A 307 2.72 23.40 -0.41
CA ARG A 307 3.29 24.59 -1.04
C ARG A 307 3.96 24.24 -2.36
N ASP A 308 4.87 23.26 -2.33
CA ASP A 308 5.60 22.82 -3.52
C ASP A 308 4.65 22.26 -4.59
N TYR A 309 3.58 21.57 -4.17
CA TYR A 309 2.54 21.11 -5.07
C TYR A 309 1.83 22.29 -5.76
N LEU A 310 1.38 23.29 -5.00
CA LEU A 310 0.68 24.46 -5.53
C LEU A 310 1.57 25.31 -6.45
N GLN A 311 2.84 25.53 -6.10
CA GLN A 311 3.77 26.37 -6.88
C GLN A 311 4.27 25.69 -8.16
N HIS A 312 4.52 24.38 -8.10
CA HIS A 312 5.28 23.70 -9.17
C HIS A 312 4.49 22.59 -9.85
N ASP A 313 3.76 21.76 -9.10
CA ASP A 313 3.09 20.60 -9.68
C ASP A 313 1.78 20.95 -10.35
N LEU A 314 0.95 21.76 -9.70
CA LEU A 314 -0.38 22.10 -10.19
C LEU A 314 -0.32 22.83 -11.54
N PRO A 315 0.49 23.89 -11.75
CA PRO A 315 0.61 24.53 -13.06
C PRO A 315 1.11 23.57 -14.15
N MET A 316 2.01 22.66 -13.79
CA MET A 316 2.50 21.62 -14.69
C MET A 316 1.39 20.62 -15.05
N GLN A 317 0.59 20.17 -14.09
CA GLN A 317 -0.57 19.30 -14.32
C GLN A 317 -1.59 19.96 -15.24
N VAL A 318 -1.91 21.24 -15.01
CA VAL A 318 -2.79 22.04 -15.89
C VAL A 318 -2.23 22.10 -17.31
N SER A 319 -0.96 22.48 -17.46
CA SER A 319 -0.31 22.60 -18.77
C SER A 319 -0.33 21.28 -19.54
N ILE A 320 0.01 20.17 -18.89
CA ILE A 320 -0.01 18.83 -19.48
C ILE A 320 -1.44 18.44 -19.86
N ALA A 321 -2.41 18.65 -18.98
CA ALA A 321 -3.80 18.27 -19.21
C ALA A 321 -4.42 19.03 -20.39
N VAL A 322 -4.23 20.35 -20.44
CA VAL A 322 -4.70 21.20 -21.54
C VAL A 322 -4.05 20.80 -22.87
N LYS A 323 -2.71 20.64 -22.88
CA LYS A 323 -1.99 20.21 -24.10
C LYS A 323 -2.46 18.85 -24.57
N THR A 324 -2.65 17.90 -23.66
CA THR A 324 -3.12 16.55 -23.98
C THR A 324 -4.56 16.56 -24.51
N ALA A 325 -5.42 17.41 -23.98
CA ALA A 325 -6.82 17.53 -24.40
C ALA A 325 -6.97 18.12 -25.82
N LEU A 326 -6.04 19.00 -26.25
CA LEU A 326 -6.08 19.68 -27.54
C LEU A 326 -5.39 18.92 -28.69
N LEU A 327 -4.98 17.66 -28.50
CA LEU A 327 -4.02 16.96 -29.38
C LEU A 327 -4.56 16.00 -30.48
N PRO A 328 -5.86 15.82 -30.80
CA PRO A 328 -6.39 14.49 -31.19
C PRO A 328 -5.66 13.73 -32.33
N ALA A 329 -5.43 12.45 -32.04
CA ALA A 329 -5.16 11.27 -32.91
C ALA A 329 -3.75 11.09 -33.54
N ARG A 330 -2.79 10.56 -32.76
CA ARG A 330 -1.66 9.79 -33.32
C ARG A 330 -2.17 8.47 -33.93
N ALA A 331 -2.34 8.44 -35.24
CA ALA A 331 -2.07 7.32 -36.14
C ALA A 331 -2.26 7.83 -37.58
N THR A 332 -1.29 8.40 -38.28
CA THR A 332 -0.13 7.72 -38.88
C THR A 332 0.60 8.77 -39.73
N ALA A 333 1.86 9.11 -39.43
CA ALA A 333 2.87 9.71 -40.35
C ALA A 333 3.99 10.41 -39.53
N PRO A 334 5.24 10.46 -40.04
CA PRO A 334 6.37 11.03 -39.33
C PRO A 334 6.27 12.56 -39.29
N LEU A 335 6.69 13.09 -38.14
CA LEU A 335 6.73 14.52 -37.81
C LEU A 335 7.62 15.29 -38.80
N LEU A 336 7.04 16.31 -39.44
CA LEU A 336 7.77 17.46 -39.99
C LEU A 336 6.90 18.71 -39.81
N ASP A 337 7.51 19.75 -39.27
CA ASP A 337 7.15 21.17 -39.28
C ASP A 337 5.69 21.53 -39.65
N ASP A 338 4.81 21.60 -38.64
CA ASP A 338 3.91 22.73 -38.39
C ASP A 338 2.78 22.36 -37.40
N VAL A 339 2.62 23.18 -36.36
CA VAL A 339 1.60 23.06 -35.30
C VAL A 339 0.17 23.20 -35.87
N THR A 340 0.01 23.74 -37.08
CA THR A 340 -1.27 23.99 -37.75
C THR A 340 -2.00 22.70 -38.18
N HIS A 341 -1.31 21.62 -38.53
CA HIS A 341 -1.97 20.37 -38.94
C HIS A 341 -2.54 19.56 -37.77
N THR A 342 -1.98 19.68 -36.56
CA THR A 342 -2.52 19.04 -35.33
C THR A 342 -3.92 19.56 -34.96
N ILE A 343 -4.26 20.77 -35.40
CA ILE A 343 -5.55 21.43 -35.13
C ILE A 343 -6.66 20.92 -36.06
N GLU A 344 -6.31 20.40 -37.25
CA GLU A 344 -7.29 19.87 -38.21
C GLU A 344 -7.96 18.57 -37.72
N ALA A 345 -7.32 17.82 -36.82
CA ALA A 345 -7.87 16.60 -36.24
C ALA A 345 -9.02 16.85 -35.21
N LEU A 346 -9.19 18.09 -34.70
CA LEU A 346 -10.32 18.48 -33.85
C LEU A 346 -11.62 18.71 -34.63
N ILE A 347 -11.56 18.78 -35.97
CA ILE A 347 -12.69 19.12 -36.83
C ILE A 347 -13.78 18.03 -36.84
N GLY A 348 -13.43 16.78 -36.50
CA GLY A 348 -14.36 15.63 -36.46
C GLY A 348 -15.03 15.37 -35.11
N VAL A 349 -14.61 16.03 -34.02
CA VAL A 349 -15.16 15.78 -32.68
C VAL A 349 -16.37 16.68 -32.43
N GLY A 350 -17.53 16.11 -32.12
CA GLY A 350 -18.81 16.84 -31.95
C GLY A 350 -18.94 17.68 -30.68
N SER A 351 -18.01 17.52 -29.72
CA SER A 351 -18.01 18.19 -28.42
C SER A 351 -16.63 18.78 -28.10
N PRO A 352 -16.54 19.84 -27.26
CA PRO A 352 -15.26 20.35 -26.81
C PRO A 352 -14.52 19.30 -25.97
N PRO A 353 -13.18 19.23 -26.07
CA PRO A 353 -12.39 18.35 -25.23
C PRO A 353 -12.45 18.82 -23.77
N THR A 354 -12.49 17.88 -22.83
CA THR A 354 -12.53 18.14 -21.39
C THR A 354 -11.27 17.60 -20.72
N ALA A 355 -10.81 18.27 -19.67
CA ALA A 355 -9.68 17.80 -18.87
C ALA A 355 -10.03 17.84 -17.38
N CYS A 356 -9.74 16.77 -16.65
CA CYS A 356 -9.97 16.70 -15.21
C CYS A 356 -8.64 16.59 -14.47
N ILE A 357 -8.34 17.62 -13.70
CA ILE A 357 -7.15 17.72 -12.85
C ILE A 357 -7.50 17.18 -11.47
N PRO A 358 -6.77 16.15 -10.99
CA PRO A 358 -7.06 15.50 -9.72
C PRO A 358 -6.60 16.40 -8.55
N ILE A 359 -7.54 17.14 -7.98
CA ILE A 359 -7.31 18.02 -6.82
C ILE A 359 -8.23 17.56 -5.68
N GLY A 360 -7.67 17.37 -4.49
CA GLY A 360 -8.41 16.84 -3.35
C GLY A 360 -9.38 17.82 -2.71
N GLU A 361 -9.03 19.10 -2.68
CA GLU A 361 -9.87 20.14 -2.09
C GLU A 361 -10.98 20.53 -3.06
N ARG A 362 -12.22 20.12 -2.75
CA ARG A 362 -13.37 20.18 -3.67
C ARG A 362 -13.60 21.56 -4.29
N LEU A 363 -13.71 22.61 -3.47
CA LEU A 363 -13.99 23.97 -3.97
C LEU A 363 -12.86 24.51 -4.86
N PHE A 364 -11.62 24.22 -4.48
CA PHE A 364 -10.44 24.59 -5.27
C PHE A 364 -10.40 23.80 -6.59
N SER A 365 -10.70 22.50 -6.54
CA SER A 365 -10.82 21.63 -7.70
C SER A 365 -11.87 22.15 -8.70
N ASP A 366 -13.06 22.51 -8.21
CA ASP A 366 -14.16 23.03 -9.04
C ASP A 366 -13.74 24.34 -9.74
N ARG A 367 -13.05 25.24 -9.04
CA ARG A 367 -12.52 26.49 -9.62
C ARG A 367 -11.48 26.23 -10.70
N ILE A 368 -10.47 25.40 -10.42
CA ILE A 368 -9.39 25.13 -11.37
C ILE A 368 -9.89 24.39 -12.61
N ASN A 369 -10.70 23.34 -12.43
CA ASN A 369 -11.25 22.60 -13.56
C ASN A 369 -12.22 23.48 -14.37
N GLY A 370 -12.99 24.37 -13.73
CA GLY A 370 -13.82 25.36 -14.43
C GLY A 370 -13.03 26.31 -15.33
N LEU A 371 -11.87 26.80 -14.85
CA LEU A 371 -10.96 27.62 -15.67
C LEU A 371 -10.44 26.85 -16.89
N VAL A 372 -10.03 25.59 -16.67
CA VAL A 372 -9.49 24.72 -17.73
C VAL A 372 -10.56 24.38 -18.77
N ASP A 373 -11.75 23.97 -18.34
CA ASP A 373 -12.86 23.64 -19.25
C ASP A 373 -13.36 24.87 -20.00
N GLY A 374 -13.36 26.04 -19.36
CA GLY A 374 -13.63 27.33 -20.00
C GLY A 374 -12.65 27.64 -21.12
N TYR A 375 -11.34 27.48 -20.85
CA TYR A 375 -10.28 27.66 -21.85
C TYR A 375 -10.38 26.67 -22.99
N LEU A 376 -10.54 25.37 -22.71
CA LEU A 376 -10.66 24.33 -23.73
C LEU A 376 -11.89 24.57 -24.63
N SER A 377 -13.01 25.00 -24.05
CA SER A 377 -14.23 25.35 -24.78
C SER A 377 -14.02 26.56 -25.70
N ALA A 378 -13.35 27.61 -25.22
CA ALA A 378 -13.02 28.78 -26.02
C ALA A 378 -12.05 28.44 -27.16
N ALA A 379 -11.01 27.67 -26.87
CA ALA A 379 -10.03 27.21 -27.84
C ALA A 379 -10.69 26.37 -28.95
N TYR A 380 -11.54 25.41 -28.57
CA TYR A 380 -12.28 24.58 -29.51
C TYR A 380 -13.20 25.40 -30.43
N LYS A 381 -13.93 26.41 -29.89
CA LYS A 381 -14.77 27.31 -30.69
C LYS A 381 -13.95 28.10 -31.71
N CYS A 382 -12.80 28.65 -31.29
CA CYS A 382 -11.91 29.40 -32.18
C CYS A 382 -11.39 28.53 -33.33
N ILE A 383 -10.99 27.30 -33.04
CA ILE A 383 -10.53 26.32 -34.03
C ILE A 383 -11.62 26.03 -35.07
N ARG A 384 -12.86 25.78 -34.63
CA ARG A 384 -13.98 25.53 -35.55
C ARG A 384 -14.35 26.73 -36.41
N GLN A 385 -14.33 27.94 -35.84
CA GLN A 385 -14.62 29.16 -36.58
C GLN A 385 -13.52 29.48 -37.62
N ALA A 386 -12.27 29.15 -37.34
CA ALA A 386 -11.18 29.27 -38.30
C ALA A 386 -11.35 28.29 -39.48
N SER A 387 -11.82 27.06 -39.23
CA SER A 387 -12.08 26.05 -40.27
C SER A 387 -13.26 26.42 -41.19
N SER A 388 -14.26 27.16 -40.72
CA SER A 388 -15.42 27.57 -41.53
C SER A 388 -15.22 28.86 -42.34
N ARG A 389 -14.17 29.64 -42.05
CA ARG A 389 -13.87 30.92 -42.73
C ARG A 389 -12.74 30.78 -43.74
N SER A 390 -12.98 30.06 -44.84
CA SER A 390 -12.28 30.35 -46.09
C SER A 390 -12.93 31.60 -46.71
N SER A 391 -12.17 32.69 -46.86
CA SER A 391 -12.55 33.97 -47.49
C SER A 391 -13.35 34.99 -46.67
N SER A 392 -12.67 35.73 -45.79
CA SER A 392 -12.66 37.21 -45.78
C SER A 392 -12.04 37.72 -44.48
N SER A 393 -11.22 38.75 -44.63
CA SER A 393 -10.47 39.42 -43.59
C SER A 393 -11.39 40.22 -42.65
N SER A 394 -11.76 39.67 -41.49
CA SER A 394 -12.01 40.46 -40.28
C SER A 394 -12.05 39.57 -39.02
N SER A 395 -11.50 40.14 -37.94
CA SER A 395 -11.47 39.71 -36.53
C SER A 395 -10.73 38.41 -36.17
N ARG A 396 -9.42 38.55 -35.92
CA ARG A 396 -8.60 37.71 -35.00
C ARG A 396 -8.97 37.95 -33.51
N GLU A 397 -10.22 38.31 -33.20
CA GLU A 397 -10.65 38.74 -31.86
C GLU A 397 -11.22 37.59 -31.00
N GLY A 398 -11.18 36.34 -31.47
CA GLY A 398 -11.93 35.24 -30.83
C GLY A 398 -11.29 34.61 -29.59
N MET A 399 -9.96 34.67 -29.44
CA MET A 399 -9.27 34.03 -28.32
C MET A 399 -8.95 35.09 -27.26
N CYS A 400 -9.89 35.33 -26.35
CA CYS A 400 -9.72 36.31 -25.27
C CYS A 400 -8.66 35.88 -24.21
N TRP A 401 -8.20 34.63 -24.23
CA TRP A 401 -7.32 34.05 -23.21
C TRP A 401 -6.31 33.07 -23.86
N GLY A 402 -5.02 33.25 -23.56
CA GLY A 402 -3.96 32.29 -23.85
C GLY A 402 -3.71 31.33 -22.68
N LEU A 403 -2.97 30.24 -22.93
CA LEU A 403 -2.56 29.30 -21.86
C LEU A 403 -1.79 30.00 -20.74
N GLY A 404 -1.03 31.06 -21.05
CA GLY A 404 -0.34 31.88 -20.04
C GLY A 404 -1.30 32.56 -19.06
N ASP A 405 -2.41 33.10 -19.57
CA ASP A 405 -3.43 33.77 -18.76
C ASP A 405 -4.16 32.78 -17.84
N VAL A 406 -4.46 31.58 -18.35
CA VAL A 406 -5.02 30.49 -17.54
C VAL A 406 -4.06 30.08 -16.42
N LEU A 407 -2.77 29.94 -16.73
CA LEU A 407 -1.77 29.59 -15.72
C LEU A 407 -1.59 30.72 -14.69
N GLN A 408 -1.76 31.98 -15.07
CA GLN A 408 -1.75 33.11 -14.15
C GLN A 408 -2.93 33.04 -13.18
N GLU A 409 -4.15 32.79 -13.66
CA GLU A 409 -5.34 32.59 -12.80
C GLU A 409 -5.20 31.37 -11.91
N VAL A 410 -4.63 30.27 -12.41
CA VAL A 410 -4.32 29.09 -11.61
C VAL A 410 -3.37 29.44 -10.46
N ASN A 411 -2.32 30.24 -10.73
CA ASN A 411 -1.38 30.67 -9.70
C ASN A 411 -2.01 31.63 -8.68
N GLU A 412 -2.95 32.46 -9.11
CA GLU A 412 -3.72 33.33 -8.22
C GLU A 412 -4.67 32.53 -7.32
N ALA A 413 -5.42 31.61 -7.90
CA ALA A 413 -6.26 30.68 -7.14
C ALA A 413 -5.43 29.83 -6.18
N ALA A 414 -4.24 29.38 -6.60
CA ALA A 414 -3.31 28.65 -5.75
C ALA A 414 -2.83 29.50 -4.57
N ARG A 415 -2.49 30.79 -4.80
CA ARG A 415 -2.16 31.76 -3.73
C ARG A 415 -3.27 31.81 -2.68
N GLU A 416 -4.50 32.02 -3.09
CA GLU A 416 -5.67 32.07 -2.19
C GLU A 416 -5.85 30.76 -1.40
N GLU A 417 -5.69 29.60 -2.04
CA GLU A 417 -5.79 28.30 -1.36
C GLU A 417 -4.63 28.09 -0.37
N GLY A 418 -3.42 28.56 -0.69
CA GLY A 418 -2.30 28.57 0.26
C GLY A 418 -2.63 29.37 1.53
N TRP A 419 -3.17 30.58 1.39
CA TRP A 419 -3.57 31.42 2.53
C TRP A 419 -4.56 30.70 3.46
N ARG A 420 -5.52 29.96 2.89
CA ARG A 420 -6.51 29.18 3.65
C ARG A 420 -5.89 28.16 4.60
N PHE A 421 -4.70 27.63 4.26
CA PHE A 421 -3.96 26.67 5.08
C PHE A 421 -2.76 27.29 5.83
N GLY A 422 -2.63 28.61 5.83
CA GLY A 422 -1.51 29.33 6.45
C GLY A 422 -0.18 29.10 5.72
N ILE A 423 -0.23 29.01 4.39
CA ILE A 423 0.92 28.81 3.52
C ILE A 423 1.10 30.06 2.67
N GLU A 424 2.22 30.74 2.86
CA GLU A 424 2.66 31.80 1.95
C GLU A 424 3.31 31.18 0.71
N LEU A 425 2.93 31.67 -0.47
CA LEU A 425 3.26 31.16 -1.80
C LEU A 425 3.99 32.20 -2.64
#